data_AF-A0A645JKD5-F1
#
_entry.id   AF-A0A645JKD5-F1
#
_cell.length_a   1.000
_cell.length_b   1.000
_cell.length_c   1.000
_cell.angle_alpha   90.00
_cell.angle_beta   90.00
_cell.angle_gamma   90.00
#
_symmetry.space_group_name_H-M   'P 1'
#
loop_
_entity.id
_entity.type
_entity.pdbx_description
1 polymer ?
#
loop_
_entity_poly.entity_id
_entity_poly.type
_entity_poly.pdbx_seq_one_letter_code
_entity_poly.pdbx_strand_id
1 'polypeptide(L)'
;MESIKDMVEKACDGQLPEDAQALLARVDTLEKQAADGRAYREELTDETLRLGLMALPHIPADCLGGICGRLSVGELRELKQAFMARAGAKAAGEPQLRADRERPSADNTQFRI
;
A
#
# COMPACT_ATOMS: atom_id res chain seq x y z
N MET A 1 22.18 19.98 -2.59
CA MET A 1 21.37 21.11 -2.09
C MET A 1 21.69 21.24 -0.63
N GLU A 2 22.13 22.41 -0.16
CA GLU A 2 22.28 22.66 1.29
C GLU A 2 20.89 22.53 1.95
N SER A 3 20.84 21.95 3.15
CA SER A 3 19.61 21.87 3.92
C SER A 3 19.22 23.27 4.40
N ILE A 4 17.91 23.53 4.58
CA ILE A 4 17.42 24.80 5.18
C ILE A 4 18.09 25.03 6.54
N LYS A 5 18.36 23.94 7.28
CA LYS A 5 19.11 23.96 8.53
C LYS A 5 20.53 24.49 8.37
N ASP A 6 21.25 23.98 7.37
CA ASP A 6 22.62 24.41 7.08
C ASP A 6 22.67 25.91 6.72
N MET A 7 21.66 26.39 5.99
CA MET A 7 21.54 27.81 5.62
C MET A 7 21.26 28.70 6.84
N VAL A 8 20.43 28.24 7.78
CA VAL A 8 20.06 28.99 8.99
C VAL A 8 21.18 29.01 10.01
N GLU A 9 21.85 27.88 10.25
CA GLU A 9 23.00 27.81 11.17
C GLU A 9 24.17 28.68 10.71
N LYS A 10 24.42 28.72 9.39
CA LYS A 10 25.46 29.53 8.76
C LYS A 10 25.12 31.03 8.75
N ALA A 11 23.83 31.38 8.75
CA ALA A 11 23.38 32.78 8.82
C ALA A 11 23.40 33.35 10.25
N CYS A 12 23.41 32.50 11.28
CA CYS A 12 23.39 32.92 12.69
C CYS A 12 24.74 32.76 13.41
N ASP A 13 25.85 32.56 12.67
CA ASP A 13 27.20 32.32 13.24
C ASP A 13 27.21 31.25 14.35
N GLY A 14 26.34 30.24 14.24
CA GLY A 14 26.18 29.17 15.24
C GLY A 14 25.43 29.56 16.52
N GLN A 15 25.04 30.83 16.71
CA GLN A 15 24.30 31.30 17.89
C GLN A 15 22.84 31.59 17.54
N LEU A 16 22.02 30.53 17.47
CA LEU A 16 20.60 30.66 17.14
C LEU A 16 19.81 31.19 18.35
N PRO A 17 18.99 32.26 18.18
CA PRO A 17 18.00 32.67 19.17
C PRO A 17 17.06 31.51 19.54
N GLU A 18 16.52 31.51 20.75
CA GLU A 18 15.63 30.44 21.24
C GLU A 18 14.44 30.17 20.30
N ASP A 19 13.83 31.23 19.77
CA ASP A 19 12.75 31.14 18.78
C ASP A 19 13.19 30.46 17.48
N ALA A 20 14.43 30.73 17.03
CA ALA A 20 14.97 30.12 15.82
C ALA A 20 15.26 28.62 16.02
N GLN A 21 15.72 28.22 17.21
CA GLN A 21 15.90 26.82 17.57
C GLN A 21 14.56 26.08 17.62
N ALA A 22 13.53 26.70 18.21
CA ALA A 22 12.18 26.14 18.26
C ALA A 22 11.58 25.96 16.86
N LEU A 23 11.79 26.91 15.96
CA LEU A 23 11.36 26.82 14.57
C LEU A 23 12.10 25.71 13.80
N LEU A 24 13.42 25.59 13.97
CA LEU A 24 14.19 24.50 13.36
C LEU A 24 13.72 23.12 13.84
N ALA A 25 13.50 22.95 15.13
CA ALA A 25 12.96 21.70 15.68
C ALA A 25 11.57 21.39 15.10
N ARG A 26 10.75 22.43 14.86
CA ARG A 26 9.45 22.27 14.22
C ARG A 26 9.56 21.87 12.75
N VAL A 27 10.50 22.45 12.01
CA VAL A 27 10.81 22.07 10.63
C VAL A 27 11.28 20.62 10.57
N ASP A 28 12.22 20.20 11.42
CA ASP A 28 12.71 18.82 11.49
C ASP A 28 11.54 17.83 11.73
N THR A 29 10.60 18.21 12.60
CA THR A 29 9.38 17.41 12.85
C THR A 29 8.49 17.30 11.61
N LEU A 30 8.25 18.42 10.92
CA LEU A 30 7.41 18.45 9.72
C LEU A 30 8.05 17.69 8.56
N GLU A 31 9.37 17.79 8.39
CA GLU A 31 10.12 17.05 7.37
C GLU A 31 10.01 15.54 7.60
N LYS A 32 10.16 15.09 8.86
CA LYS A 32 9.96 13.70 9.24
C LYS A 32 8.53 13.24 8.95
N GLN A 33 7.53 14.00 9.38
CA GLN A 33 6.12 13.68 9.10
C GLN A 33 5.81 13.64 7.60
N ALA A 34 6.43 14.52 6.81
CA ALA A 34 6.28 14.52 5.36
C ALA A 34 6.95 13.30 4.72
N ALA A 35 8.11 12.86 5.24
CA ALA A 35 8.76 11.63 4.80
C ALA A 35 7.89 10.39 5.11
N ASP A 36 7.38 10.29 6.34
CA ASP A 36 6.48 9.22 6.75
C ASP A 36 5.20 9.23 5.91
N GLY A 37 4.64 10.41 5.63
CA GLY A 37 3.45 10.56 4.78
C GLY A 37 3.67 10.15 3.32
N ARG A 38 4.86 10.42 2.77
CA ARG A 38 5.23 9.95 1.43
C ARG A 38 5.37 8.43 1.38
N ALA A 39 6.07 7.83 2.34
CA ALA A 39 6.22 6.38 2.45
C ALA A 39 4.86 5.69 2.62
N TYR A 40 4.01 6.21 3.52
CA TYR A 40 2.67 5.69 3.73
C TYR A 40 1.81 5.76 2.46
N ARG A 41 1.91 6.84 1.69
CA ARG A 41 1.17 6.99 0.43
C ARG A 41 1.64 5.97 -0.61
N GLU A 42 2.94 5.75 -0.72
CA GLU A 42 3.54 4.76 -1.62
C GLU A 42 3.05 3.36 -1.28
N GLU A 43 3.20 2.93 -0.02
CA GLU A 43 2.73 1.62 0.45
C GLU A 43 1.22 1.42 0.21
N LEU A 44 0.41 2.44 0.51
CA LEU A 44 -1.03 2.39 0.30
C LEU A 44 -1.37 2.26 -1.20
N THR A 45 -0.63 2.95 -2.07
CA THR A 45 -0.83 2.88 -3.52
C THR A 45 -0.52 1.48 -4.04
N ASP A 46 0.61 0.91 -3.63
CA ASP A 46 1.05 -0.43 -4.04
C ASP A 46 0.07 -1.51 -3.58
N GLU A 47 -0.39 -1.43 -2.33
CA GLU A 47 -1.33 -2.41 -1.80
C GLU A 47 -2.70 -2.30 -2.50
N THR A 48 -3.16 -1.08 -2.78
CA THR A 48 -4.40 -0.83 -3.51
C THR A 48 -4.31 -1.35 -4.94
N LEU A 49 -3.17 -1.12 -5.62
CA LEU A 49 -2.90 -1.65 -6.96
C LEU A 49 -2.93 -3.18 -6.95
N ARG A 50 -2.24 -3.82 -6.00
CA ARG A 50 -2.22 -5.28 -5.86
C ARG A 50 -3.64 -5.85 -5.71
N LEU A 51 -4.41 -5.30 -4.79
CA LEU A 51 -5.79 -5.73 -4.55
C LEU A 51 -6.69 -5.49 -5.76
N GLY A 52 -6.51 -4.34 -6.42
CA GLY A 52 -7.28 -3.98 -7.61
C GLY A 52 -7.01 -4.90 -8.80
N LEU A 53 -5.76 -5.32 -9.01
CA LEU A 53 -5.42 -6.31 -10.05
C LEU A 53 -6.08 -7.68 -9.80
N MET A 54 -6.18 -8.10 -8.54
CA MET A 54 -6.91 -9.34 -8.18
C MET A 54 -8.43 -9.18 -8.39
N ALA A 55 -8.96 -8.01 -8.04
CA ALA A 55 -10.39 -7.71 -8.16
C ALA A 55 -10.85 -7.49 -9.61
N LEU A 56 -9.98 -6.94 -10.47
CA LEU A 56 -10.25 -6.48 -11.84
C LEU A 56 -9.19 -7.00 -12.84
N PRO A 57 -9.22 -8.30 -13.20
CA PRO A 57 -8.14 -8.94 -13.97
C PRO A 57 -8.01 -8.48 -15.42
N HIS A 58 -8.98 -7.74 -15.95
CA HIS A 58 -8.97 -7.25 -17.34
C HIS A 58 -8.43 -5.82 -17.48
N ILE A 59 -8.14 -5.14 -16.36
CA ILE A 59 -7.56 -3.80 -16.41
C ILE A 59 -6.03 -3.92 -16.45
N PRO A 60 -5.34 -3.30 -17.42
CA PRO A 60 -3.88 -3.26 -17.44
C PRO A 60 -3.29 -2.60 -16.19
N ALA A 61 -2.19 -3.14 -15.69
CA ALA A 61 -1.53 -2.64 -14.48
C ALA A 61 -1.15 -1.16 -14.58
N ASP A 62 -0.62 -0.72 -15.72
CA ASP A 62 -0.24 0.69 -15.91
C ASP A 62 -1.44 1.63 -15.86
N CYS A 63 -2.59 1.20 -16.36
CA CYS A 63 -3.82 1.98 -16.33
C CYS A 63 -4.32 2.14 -14.88
N LEU A 64 -4.39 1.04 -14.14
CA LEU A 64 -4.81 1.07 -12.74
C LEU A 64 -3.81 1.82 -11.86
N GLY A 65 -2.50 1.66 -12.11
CA GLY A 65 -1.44 2.40 -11.42
C GLY A 65 -1.54 3.91 -11.68
N GLY A 66 -1.80 4.32 -12.92
CA GLY A 66 -2.02 5.73 -13.28
C GLY A 66 -3.24 6.34 -12.59
N ILE A 67 -4.31 5.55 -12.38
CA ILE A 67 -5.46 5.98 -11.57
C ILE A 67 -5.06 6.13 -10.10
N CYS A 68 -4.48 5.09 -9.50
CA CYS A 68 -4.12 5.10 -8.08
C CYS A 68 -3.13 6.23 -7.72
N GLY A 69 -2.17 6.52 -8.61
CA GLY A 69 -1.19 7.60 -8.39
C GLY A 69 -1.78 9.02 -8.36
N ARG A 70 -2.98 9.22 -8.92
CA ARG A 70 -3.66 10.53 -8.94
C ARG A 70 -4.64 10.72 -7.79
N LEU A 71 -5.05 9.63 -7.14
CA LEU A 71 -5.98 9.68 -6.03
C LEU A 71 -5.34 10.29 -4.77
N SER A 72 -6.18 10.94 -3.97
CA SER A 72 -5.86 11.35 -2.61
C SER A 72 -5.75 10.13 -1.69
N VAL A 73 -5.13 10.31 -0.53
CA VAL A 73 -5.00 9.24 0.48
C VAL A 73 -6.37 8.75 0.96
N GLY A 74 -7.36 9.64 1.08
CA GLY A 74 -8.72 9.27 1.46
C GLY A 74 -9.38 8.36 0.42
N GLU A 75 -9.34 8.76 -0.85
CA GLU A 75 -9.89 7.98 -1.96
C GLU A 75 -9.18 6.63 -2.13
N LEU A 76 -7.84 6.59 -1.96
CA LEU A 76 -7.09 5.34 -1.98
C LEU A 76 -7.53 4.38 -0.88
N ARG A 77 -7.81 4.87 0.34
CA ARG A 77 -8.30 4.03 1.44
C ARG A 77 -9.67 3.43 1.12
N GLU A 78 -10.60 4.24 0.61
CA GLU A 78 -11.92 3.76 0.22
C GLU A 78 -11.82 2.74 -0.93
N LEU A 79 -11.00 3.03 -1.94
CA LEU A 79 -10.78 2.14 -3.07
C LEU A 79 -10.14 0.81 -2.63
N LYS A 80 -9.15 0.86 -1.73
CA LYS A 80 -8.56 -0.33 -1.10
C LYS A 80 -9.62 -1.19 -0.43
N GLN A 81 -10.50 -0.59 0.37
CA GLN A 81 -11.57 -1.34 1.06
C GLN A 81 -12.54 -2.01 0.05
N ALA A 82 -12.92 -1.29 -1.01
CA ALA A 82 -13.75 -1.84 -2.07
C ALA A 82 -13.06 -3.03 -2.78
N PHE A 83 -11.76 -2.93 -3.07
CA PHE A 83 -10.99 -4.02 -3.66
C PHE A 83 -10.79 -5.18 -2.71
N MET A 84 -10.56 -4.95 -1.41
CA MET A 84 -10.49 -6.01 -0.40
C MET A 84 -11.79 -6.81 -0.33
N ALA A 85 -12.94 -6.13 -0.26
CA ALA A 85 -14.24 -6.79 -0.23
C ALA A 85 -14.47 -7.67 -1.48
N ARG A 86 -14.10 -7.14 -2.65
CA ARG A 86 -14.24 -7.86 -3.94
C ARG A 86 -13.24 -9.00 -4.11
N ALA A 87 -11.99 -8.82 -3.69
CA ALA A 87 -10.96 -9.84 -3.74
C ALA A 87 -11.25 -10.98 -2.74
N GLY A 88 -11.71 -10.65 -1.53
CA GLY A 88 -12.16 -11.62 -0.53
C GLY A 88 -13.34 -12.46 -1.01
N ALA A 89 -14.32 -11.82 -1.67
CA ALA A 89 -15.45 -12.54 -2.29
C ALA A 89 -15.00 -13.51 -3.40
N LYS A 90 -13.94 -13.19 -4.15
CA LYS A 90 -13.35 -14.07 -5.17
C LYS A 90 -12.47 -15.17 -4.58
N ALA A 91 -11.76 -14.90 -3.48
CA ALA A 91 -10.86 -15.85 -2.82
C ALA A 91 -11.62 -16.95 -2.06
N ALA A 92 -12.89 -16.70 -1.70
CA ALA A 92 -13.83 -17.69 -1.19
C ALA A 92 -14.30 -18.68 -2.27
N GLY A 93 -13.42 -19.08 -3.19
CA GLY A 93 -13.64 -20.25 -4.03
C GLY A 93 -13.74 -21.49 -3.16
N GLU A 94 -14.58 -22.44 -3.56
CA GLU A 94 -14.74 -23.69 -2.82
C GLU A 94 -13.37 -24.38 -2.68
N PRO A 95 -13.01 -24.87 -1.48
CA PRO A 95 -11.73 -25.50 -1.26
C PRO A 95 -11.57 -26.68 -2.23
N GLN A 96 -10.38 -26.84 -2.80
CA GLN A 96 -10.07 -27.95 -3.72
C GLN A 96 -10.34 -29.34 -3.09
N LEU A 97 -10.34 -29.41 -1.75
CA LEU A 97 -10.67 -30.59 -0.94
C LEU A 97 -12.11 -30.56 -0.42
N ARG A 98 -13.04 -29.87 -1.10
CA ARG A 98 -14.45 -30.04 -0.82
C ARG A 98 -14.81 -31.48 -1.18
N ALA A 99 -15.08 -32.30 -0.17
CA ALA A 99 -15.58 -33.64 -0.39
C ALA A 99 -16.95 -33.54 -1.08
N ASP A 100 -16.98 -33.77 -2.39
CA ASP A 100 -18.21 -34.20 -3.06
C ASP A 100 -18.65 -35.47 -2.34
N ARG A 101 -19.70 -35.37 -1.52
CA ARG A 101 -20.24 -36.50 -0.75
C ARG A 101 -20.72 -37.67 -1.64
N GLU A 102 -20.68 -37.50 -2.96
CA GLU A 102 -21.22 -38.43 -3.95
C GLU A 102 -20.19 -38.89 -5.00
N ARG A 103 -18.87 -38.73 -4.80
CA ARG A 103 -17.92 -39.45 -5.68
C ARG A 103 -17.89 -40.93 -5.27
N PRO A 104 -18.40 -41.87 -6.10
CA PRO A 104 -18.15 -43.28 -5.84
C PRO A 104 -16.64 -43.49 -5.83
N SER A 105 -16.11 -44.15 -4.79
CA SER A 105 -14.68 -44.46 -4.76
C SER A 105 -14.37 -45.28 -6.02
N ALA A 106 -13.50 -44.75 -6.88
CA ALA A 106 -12.99 -45.53 -8.00
C ALA A 106 -12.27 -46.73 -7.39
N ASP A 107 -12.87 -47.91 -7.51
CA ASP A 107 -12.26 -49.14 -7.05
C ASP A 107 -11.04 -49.41 -7.95
N ASN A 108 -9.86 -49.19 -7.40
CA ASN A 108 -8.58 -49.27 -8.11
C ASN A 108 -8.11 -50.72 -8.31
N THR A 109 -9.06 -51.64 -8.46
CA THR A 109 -8.81 -53.08 -8.66
C THR A 109 -8.09 -53.37 -9.96
N GLN A 110 -8.21 -52.50 -10.97
CA GLN A 110 -7.49 -52.58 -12.24
C GLN A 110 -5.95 -52.37 -12.13
N PHE A 111 -5.44 -51.91 -10.98
CA PHE A 111 -4.01 -51.68 -10.74
C PHE A 111 -3.40 -52.65 -9.71
N ARG A 112 -4.12 -53.69 -9.31
CA ARG A 112 -3.56 -54.72 -8.43
C ARG A 112 -2.72 -55.68 -9.27
N ILE A 113 -1.40 -55.64 -9.04
CA ILE A 113 -0.39 -56.54 -9.63
C ILE A 113 -0.27 -57.78 -8.74
#